data_AF-X0YJ53-F1
#
_entry.id   AF-X0YJ53-F1
#
_cell.length_a   1.000
_cell.length_b   1.000
_cell.length_c   1.000
_cell.angle_alpha   90.00
_cell.angle_beta   90.00
_cell.angle_gamma   90.00
#
_symmetry.space_group_name_H-M   'P 1'
#
loop_
_entity.id
_entity.type
_entity.pdbx_description
1 polymer ?
#
loop_
_entity_poly.entity_id
_entity_poly.type
_entity_poly.pdbx_seq_one_letter_code
_entity_poly.pdbx_strand_id
1 'polypeptide(L)'
;IAMTTGRGSPCGNPVVPVIKLCGNPKTCEWMAENIDVDMSSIIKGKNSVEELAEVLWLRMKKVLNGEKTQAEKLGFNDIAIWRNTAAPFQYMHCK
;
A
#
# COMPACT_ATOMS: atom_id res chain seq x y z
N ILE A 1 8.10 0.75 -0.71
CA ILE A 1 6.95 1.68 -0.81
C ILE A 1 5.90 1.27 0.22
N ALA A 2 5.37 2.20 1.01
CA ALA A 2 4.18 1.95 1.83
C ALA A 2 2.98 2.57 1.11
N MET A 3 2.01 1.74 0.71
CA MET A 3 0.85 2.17 -0.06
C MET A 3 -0.42 1.98 0.76
N THR A 4 -1.14 3.07 1.01
CA THR A 4 -2.46 2.99 1.62
C THR A 4 -3.52 2.66 0.56
N THR A 5 -4.47 1.81 0.92
CA THR A 5 -5.58 1.48 0.03
C THR A 5 -6.89 1.32 0.78
N GLY A 6 -7.96 1.95 0.28
CA GLY A 6 -9.33 1.75 0.80
C GLY A 6 -10.16 0.75 -0.02
N ARG A 7 -9.71 0.45 -1.25
CA ARG A 7 -10.43 -0.39 -2.24
C ARG A 7 -9.64 -1.62 -2.70
N GLY A 8 -8.45 -1.86 -2.13
CA GLY A 8 -7.65 -3.05 -2.43
C GLY A 8 -6.93 -2.95 -3.77
N SER A 9 -6.24 -1.84 -4.02
CA SER A 9 -5.42 -1.72 -5.24
C SER A 9 -4.47 -2.92 -5.36
N PRO A 10 -4.45 -3.64 -6.50
CA PRO A 10 -3.50 -4.73 -6.71
C PRO A 10 -2.08 -4.24 -6.97
N CYS A 11 -1.91 -2.94 -7.24
CA CYS A 11 -0.68 -2.38 -7.78
C CYS A 11 0.57 -2.80 -7.00
N GLY A 12 1.59 -3.20 -7.74
CA GLY A 12 2.93 -3.49 -7.25
C GLY A 12 3.97 -2.60 -7.90
N ASN A 13 5.23 -3.01 -7.83
CA ASN A 13 6.33 -2.30 -8.48
C ASN A 13 7.47 -3.29 -8.80
N PRO A 14 8.05 -3.26 -10.01
CA PRO A 14 9.08 -4.22 -10.42
C PRO A 14 10.46 -3.97 -9.80
N VAL A 15 10.71 -2.79 -9.22
CA VAL A 15 12.03 -2.37 -8.73
C VAL A 15 12.11 -2.44 -7.21
N VAL A 16 11.02 -2.15 -6.51
CA VAL A 16 10.99 -2.06 -5.04
C VAL A 16 9.75 -2.74 -4.45
N PRO A 17 9.84 -3.34 -3.25
CA PRO A 17 8.68 -3.95 -2.61
C PRO A 17 7.60 -2.92 -2.27
N VAL A 18 6.34 -3.30 -2.43
CA VAL A 18 5.16 -2.48 -2.11
C VAL A 18 4.37 -3.13 -0.98
N ILE A 19 4.47 -2.54 0.21
CA ILE A 19 3.69 -2.95 1.39
C ILE A 19 2.33 -2.27 1.30
N LYS A 20 1.27 -3.06 1.10
CA LYS A 20 -0.10 -2.56 1.00
C LYS A 20 -0.78 -2.60 2.37
N LEU A 21 -1.17 -1.43 2.89
CA LEU A 21 -1.95 -1.32 4.13
C LEU A 21 -3.38 -0.85 3.85
N CYS A 22 -4.36 -1.49 4.51
CA CYS A 22 -5.78 -1.21 4.30
C CYS A 22 -6.51 -0.93 5.62
N GLY A 23 -7.23 0.18 5.69
CA GLY A 23 -8.04 0.52 6.86
C GLY A 23 -9.52 0.15 6.75
N ASN A 24 -10.03 -0.14 5.54
CA ASN A 24 -11.45 -0.42 5.33
C ASN A 24 -11.77 -1.88 5.68
N PRO A 25 -12.56 -2.16 6.74
CA PRO A 25 -12.83 -3.53 7.18
C PRO A 25 -13.36 -4.46 6.09
N LYS A 26 -14.25 -3.97 5.22
CA LYS A 26 -14.86 -4.79 4.16
C LYS A 26 -13.82 -5.17 3.11
N THR A 27 -12.93 -4.25 2.76
CA THR A 27 -11.86 -4.48 1.80
C THR A 27 -10.80 -5.42 2.38
N CYS A 28 -10.44 -5.26 3.66
CA CYS A 28 -9.50 -6.15 4.33
C CYS A 28 -9.96 -7.61 4.29
N GLU A 29 -11.26 -7.84 4.42
CA GLU A 29 -11.84 -9.18 4.33
C GLU A 29 -11.88 -9.70 2.88
N TRP A 30 -12.46 -8.92 1.96
CA TRP A 30 -12.65 -9.35 0.57
C TRP A 30 -11.35 -9.47 -0.24
N MET A 31 -10.34 -8.67 0.09
CA MET A 31 -9.07 -8.59 -0.62
C MET A 31 -7.89 -8.97 0.29
N ALA A 32 -8.12 -9.81 1.30
CA ALA A 32 -7.13 -10.18 2.31
C ALA A 32 -5.81 -10.68 1.69
N GLU A 33 -5.88 -11.47 0.62
CA GLU A 33 -4.71 -12.00 -0.07
C GLU A 33 -3.83 -10.91 -0.68
N ASN A 34 -4.42 -9.77 -1.03
CA ASN A 34 -3.73 -8.66 -1.68
C ASN A 34 -3.18 -7.62 -0.68
N ILE A 35 -3.46 -7.76 0.62
CA ILE A 35 -3.12 -6.79 1.67
C ILE A 35 -2.00 -7.34 2.57
N ASP A 36 -0.96 -6.56 2.80
CA ASP A 36 0.14 -6.94 3.69
C ASP A 36 -0.17 -6.64 5.17
N VAL A 37 -0.90 -5.54 5.44
CA VAL A 37 -1.24 -5.12 6.80
C VAL A 37 -2.69 -4.63 6.87
N ASP A 38 -3.51 -5.32 7.65
CA ASP A 38 -4.88 -4.90 8.00
C ASP A 38 -4.84 -3.89 9.16
N MET A 39 -5.24 -2.65 8.87
CA MET A 39 -5.33 -1.54 9.82
C MET A 39 -6.78 -1.27 10.27
N SER A 40 -7.73 -2.13 9.90
CA SER A 40 -9.17 -1.92 10.10
C SER A 40 -9.62 -1.97 11.55
N SER A 41 -8.79 -2.53 12.45
CA SER A 41 -9.07 -2.56 13.88
C SER A 41 -9.01 -1.17 14.54
N ILE A 42 -8.30 -0.20 13.96
CA ILE A 42 -8.34 1.22 14.39
C ILE A 42 -9.77 1.76 14.25
N ILE A 43 -10.41 1.55 13.10
CA ILE A 43 -11.78 2.03 12.85
C ILE A 43 -12.79 1.34 13.77
N LYS A 44 -12.52 0.08 14.15
CA LYS A 44 -13.36 -0.69 15.08
C LYS A 44 -13.14 -0.31 16.55
N GLY A 45 -12.22 0.61 16.85
CA GLY A 45 -11.86 0.99 18.22
C GLY A 45 -11.19 -0.13 19.03
N LYS A 46 -10.63 -1.14 18.35
CA LYS A 46 -10.02 -2.31 19.00
C LYS A 46 -8.53 -2.14 19.25
N ASN A 47 -7.84 -1.39 18.40
CA ASN A 47 -6.42 -1.08 18.54
C ASN A 47 -6.20 0.42 18.42
N SER A 48 -5.16 0.92 19.10
CA SER A 48 -4.70 2.29 18.89
C SER A 48 -3.90 2.41 17.60
N VAL A 49 -3.65 3.65 17.16
CA VAL A 49 -2.81 3.91 16.00
C VAL A 49 -1.37 3.47 16.27
N GLU A 50 -0.88 3.71 17.48
CA GLU A 50 0.47 3.37 17.93
C GLU A 50 0.70 1.85 17.92
N GLU A 51 -0.28 1.07 18.38
CA GLU A 51 -0.20 -0.40 18.38
C GLU A 51 -0.06 -0.95 16.95
N LEU A 52 -0.88 -0.48 16.01
CA LEU A 52 -0.79 -0.95 14.63
C LEU A 52 0.40 -0.34 13.86
N ALA A 53 0.89 0.82 14.27
CA ALA A 53 2.13 1.38 13.73
C ALA A 53 3.31 0.45 14.05
N GLU A 54 3.36 -0.14 15.24
CA GLU A 54 4.39 -1.14 15.59
C GLU A 54 4.25 -2.41 14.74
N VAL A 55 3.02 -2.87 14.49
CA VAL A 55 2.77 -4.02 13.57
C VAL A 55 3.30 -3.71 12.17
N LEU A 56 3.00 -2.53 11.63
CA LEU A 56 3.51 -2.08 10.34
C LEU A 56 5.04 -1.99 10.32
N TRP A 57 5.64 -1.46 11.40
CA TRP A 57 7.09 -1.36 11.55
C TRP A 57 7.77 -2.73 11.52
N LEU A 58 7.26 -3.69 12.29
CA LEU A 58 7.75 -5.07 12.28
C LEU A 58 7.62 -5.72 10.90
N ARG A 59 6.49 -5.53 10.23
CA ARG A 59 6.29 -6.00 8.85
C ARG A 59 7.32 -5.40 7.90
N MET A 60 7.54 -4.10 7.98
CA MET A 60 8.51 -3.40 7.13
C MET A 60 9.93 -3.93 7.36
N LYS A 61 10.35 -4.14 8.60
CA LYS A 61 11.66 -4.76 8.90
C LYS A 61 11.82 -6.13 8.26
N LYS A 62 10.78 -6.98 8.27
CA LYS A 62 10.85 -8.30 7.62
C LYS A 62 11.00 -8.17 6.10
N VAL A 63 10.26 -7.26 5.48
CA VAL A 63 10.37 -6.98 4.04
C VAL A 63 11.76 -6.47 3.67
N LEU A 64 12.32 -5.57 4.49
CA LEU A 64 13.70 -5.09 4.31
C LEU A 64 14.75 -6.21 4.43
N ASN A 65 14.45 -7.29 5.15
CA ASN A 65 15.28 -8.50 5.25
C ASN A 65 14.93 -9.56 4.19
N GLY A 66 14.20 -9.19 3.14
CA GLY A 66 13.95 -10.05 1.98
C GLY A 66 12.64 -10.84 2.02
N GLU A 67 11.77 -10.63 3.03
CA GLU A 67 10.44 -11.22 2.98
C GLU A 67 9.59 -10.57 1.88
N LYS A 68 9.04 -11.38 0.97
CA LYS A 68 8.21 -10.86 -0.13
C LYS A 68 6.90 -10.24 0.37
N THR A 69 6.54 -9.12 -0.22
CA THR A 69 5.21 -8.50 -0.11
C THR A 69 4.15 -9.31 -0.86
N GLN A 70 2.88 -9.08 -0.56
CA GLN A 70 1.79 -9.74 -1.29
C GLN A 70 1.81 -9.39 -2.78
N ALA A 71 2.17 -8.15 -3.14
CA ALA A 71 2.33 -7.75 -4.54
C ALA A 71 3.38 -8.61 -5.28
N GLU A 72 4.54 -8.83 -4.65
CA GLU A 72 5.61 -9.64 -5.24
C GLU A 72 5.24 -11.13 -5.33
N LYS A 73 4.54 -11.67 -4.34
CA LYS A 73 4.08 -13.06 -4.36
C LYS A 73 3.06 -13.32 -5.47
N LEU A 74 2.16 -12.36 -5.70
CA LEU A 74 1.12 -12.42 -6.74
C LEU A 74 1.63 -12.00 -8.13
N GLY A 75 2.86 -11.48 -8.22
CA GLY A 75 3.49 -11.11 -9.49
C GLY A 75 3.06 -9.74 -10.06
N PHE A 76 2.51 -8.86 -9.23
CA PHE A 76 2.11 -7.51 -9.66
C PHE A 76 3.33 -6.61 -9.85
N ASN A 77 3.58 -6.23 -11.10
CA ASN A 77 4.76 -5.48 -11.52
C ASN A 77 4.35 -4.28 -12.39
N ASP A 78 3.84 -3.24 -11.76
CA ASP A 78 3.33 -2.06 -12.46
C ASP A 78 4.42 -0.99 -12.63
N ILE A 79 4.50 -0.40 -13.82
CA ILE A 79 5.30 0.79 -14.09
C ILE A 79 4.54 1.72 -15.02
N ALA A 80 4.50 3.00 -14.66
CA ALA A 80 3.98 4.06 -15.51
C ALA A 80 5.03 5.17 -15.58
N ILE A 81 5.54 5.42 -16.77
CA ILE A 81 6.49 6.53 -17.00
C ILE A 81 5.66 7.76 -17.30
N TRP A 82 5.72 8.74 -16.40
CA TRP A 82 5.04 10.01 -16.62
C TRP A 82 5.69 10.74 -17.80
N ARG A 83 4.88 11.06 -18.82
CA ARG A 83 5.34 11.77 -20.01
C ARG A 83 5.05 13.26 -19.87
N ASN A 84 6.09 14.06 -19.63
CA ASN A 84 5.98 15.52 -19.45
C ASN A 84 5.80 16.31 -20.76
N THR A 85 5.08 15.78 -21.75
CA THR A 85 4.93 16.44 -23.06
C THR A 85 3.52 16.95 -23.33
N ALA A 86 2.70 17.12 -22.29
CA ALA A 86 1.32 17.60 -22.41
C ALA A 86 1.16 19.02 -21.83
N ALA A 87 1.27 19.99 -22.75
CA ALA A 87 0.76 21.37 -22.70
C ALA A 87 1.27 22.34 -21.59
N PRO A 88 1.64 23.58 -21.96
CA PRO A 88 2.02 24.64 -21.00
C PRO A 88 0.90 25.09 -20.03
N PHE A 89 -0.26 24.42 -20.01
CA PHE A 89 -1.43 24.79 -19.21
C PHE A 89 -1.56 24.05 -17.87
N GLN A 90 -0.89 22.91 -17.66
CA GLN A 90 -1.10 22.09 -16.46
C GLN A 90 -0.35 22.61 -15.21
N TYR A 91 0.61 23.53 -15.38
CA TYR A 91 1.38 24.11 -14.28
C TYR A 91 0.65 25.26 -13.54
N MET A 92 -0.49 25.77 -14.05
CA MET A 92 -1.17 26.94 -13.47
C MET A 92 -2.25 26.62 -12.40
N HIS A 93 -2.46 25.36 -12.02
CA HIS A 93 -3.58 24.98 -11.15
C HIS A 93 -3.24 24.26 -9.85
N CYS A 94 -1.96 24.12 -9.49
CA CYS A 94 -1.60 23.79 -8.11
C CYS A 94 -1.36 25.11 -7.35
N LYS A 95 -2.42 25.64 -6.74
CA LYS A 95 -2.31 26.60 -5.64
C LYS A 95 -2.12 25.83 -4.33
#